data_AF-A0A059IZP2-F1
#
_entry.id   AF-A0A059IZP2-F1
#
_cell.length_a   1.000
_cell.length_b   1.000
_cell.length_c   1.000
_cell.angle_alpha   90.00
_cell.angle_beta   90.00
_cell.angle_gamma   90.00
#
_symmetry.space_group_name_H-M   'P 1'
#
loop_
_entity.id
_entity.type
_entity.pdbx_description
1 polymer ?
#
loop_
_entity_poly.entity_id
_entity_poly.type
_entity_poly.pdbx_seq_one_letter_code
_entity_poly.pdbx_strand_id
1 'polypeptide(L)'
;MQTPSQTIPLELLPTGEEPAKSAGTSATASIQKIIHFDLKEEGNHVLAVSVNYTETMMAPNKDAASGFQASGGRARTFRKLYQFVAQPCLSVRTKATELAPREIEDRSAGPFGKTRLLRFALEAQLENVGDGMIVLGVPTLNSKPPFKSTSLNWDFFEKDGGEKKIAPTLAPRDVVQIAFLVEQEEGQQEGLEATQKDISRDGRTALGQLSIQWRSAMGEKGYLMTGNLMTKRRA
;
A
#
# COMPACT_ATOMS: atom_id res chain seq x y z
N MET A 1 -16.39 0.63 25.60
CA MET A 1 -15.60 1.11 24.45
C MET A 1 -15.98 0.27 23.25
N GLN A 2 -16.51 0.87 22.20
CA GLN A 2 -16.95 0.19 20.99
C GLN A 2 -15.76 0.20 20.01
N THR A 3 -15.09 -0.94 19.84
CA THR A 3 -14.08 -1.10 18.81
C THR A 3 -14.77 -1.01 17.44
N PRO A 4 -14.26 -0.22 16.48
CA PRO A 4 -14.83 -0.17 15.14
C PRO A 4 -14.84 -1.57 14.52
N SER A 5 -16.03 -2.12 14.31
CA SER A 5 -16.22 -3.44 13.71
C SER A 5 -16.75 -3.28 12.29
N GLN A 6 -15.95 -3.65 11.29
CA GLN A 6 -16.41 -3.72 9.90
C GLN A 6 -16.81 -5.16 9.56
N THR A 7 -18.01 -5.32 9.01
CA THR A 7 -18.48 -6.61 8.49
C THR A 7 -18.32 -6.60 6.98
N ILE A 8 -17.53 -7.52 6.43
CA ILE A 8 -17.35 -7.68 4.98
C ILE A 8 -18.08 -8.95 4.56
N PRO A 9 -19.21 -8.85 3.83
CA PRO A 9 -19.88 -10.03 3.30
C PRO A 9 -19.00 -10.68 2.22
N LEU A 10 -18.82 -11.99 2.33
CA LEU A 10 -18.07 -12.77 1.35
C LEU A 10 -19.05 -13.54 0.47
N GLU A 11 -19.05 -13.25 -0.82
CA GLU A 11 -19.71 -14.11 -1.80
C GLU A 11 -18.84 -15.35 -2.05
N LEU A 12 -19.41 -16.52 -1.70
CA LEU A 12 -18.82 -17.84 -1.86
C LEU A 12 -19.28 -18.52 -3.17
N LEU A 13 -19.46 -17.74 -4.24
CA LEU A 13 -19.75 -18.32 -5.56
C LEU A 13 -18.45 -18.82 -6.21
N PRO A 14 -18.44 -20.03 -6.80
CA PRO A 14 -17.33 -20.48 -7.61
C PRO A 14 -17.17 -19.55 -8.82
N THR A 15 -15.92 -19.22 -9.15
CA THR A 15 -15.60 -18.33 -10.27
C THR A 15 -16.06 -18.98 -11.58
N GLY A 16 -17.16 -18.49 -12.17
CA GLY A 16 -17.64 -18.91 -13.48
C GLY A 16 -19.07 -19.49 -13.54
N GLU A 17 -19.80 -19.56 -12.43
CA GLU A 17 -21.21 -19.98 -12.47
C GLU A 17 -22.16 -18.78 -12.37
N GLU A 18 -22.96 -18.57 -13.42
CA GLU A 18 -24.11 -17.67 -13.42
C GLU A 18 -25.05 -18.00 -12.24
N PRO A 19 -25.62 -16.98 -11.57
CA PRO A 19 -26.41 -17.15 -10.33
C PRO A 19 -27.72 -17.96 -10.51
N ALA A 20 -28.07 -18.35 -11.73
CA ALA A 20 -29.34 -19.03 -12.04
C ALA A 20 -29.33 -20.55 -11.80
N LYS A 21 -28.18 -21.19 -11.56
CA LYS A 21 -28.10 -22.65 -11.29
C LYS A 21 -26.97 -23.02 -10.33
N SER A 22 -26.92 -22.40 -9.14
CA SER A 22 -26.01 -22.91 -8.09
C SER A 22 -26.55 -24.24 -7.54
N ALA A 23 -26.12 -25.34 -8.16
CA ALA A 23 -26.15 -26.63 -7.48
C ALA A 23 -25.24 -26.48 -6.25
N GLY A 24 -25.81 -26.60 -5.05
CA GLY A 24 -25.04 -26.54 -3.81
C GLY A 24 -23.77 -27.41 -3.90
N THR A 25 -22.70 -26.98 -3.25
CA THR A 25 -21.43 -27.71 -3.27
C THR A 25 -21.65 -29.13 -2.71
N SER A 26 -21.10 -30.15 -3.36
CA SER A 26 -21.23 -31.53 -2.89
C SER A 26 -20.56 -31.68 -1.51
N ALA A 27 -20.98 -32.67 -0.72
CA ALA A 27 -20.52 -32.87 0.66
C ALA A 27 -18.99 -33.07 0.80
N THR A 28 -18.28 -33.36 -0.30
CA THR A 28 -16.83 -33.59 -0.33
C THR A 28 -16.03 -32.46 -0.98
N ALA A 29 -16.68 -31.41 -1.47
CA ALA A 29 -16.01 -30.28 -2.10
C ALA A 29 -15.58 -29.23 -1.06
N SER A 30 -14.34 -28.73 -1.16
CA SER A 30 -13.83 -27.63 -0.35
C SER A 30 -13.72 -26.34 -1.17
N ILE A 31 -14.16 -25.22 -0.62
CA ILE A 31 -14.00 -23.88 -1.21
C ILE A 31 -12.89 -23.16 -0.45
N GLN A 32 -11.86 -22.70 -1.15
CA GLN A 32 -10.80 -21.86 -0.60
C GLN A 32 -10.79 -20.50 -1.29
N LYS A 33 -10.78 -19.42 -0.50
CA LYS A 33 -10.68 -18.04 -0.98
C LYS A 33 -9.75 -17.24 -0.08
N ILE A 34 -8.90 -16.42 -0.68
CA ILE A 34 -7.99 -15.53 0.04
C ILE A 34 -8.63 -14.16 0.12
N ILE A 35 -8.63 -13.56 1.31
CA ILE A 35 -9.19 -12.24 1.59
C ILE A 35 -8.02 -11.32 1.95
N HIS A 36 -8.01 -10.14 1.36
CA HIS A 36 -7.05 -9.10 1.68
C HIS A 36 -7.79 -7.95 2.36
N PHE A 37 -7.31 -7.54 3.53
CA PHE A 37 -7.87 -6.42 4.27
C PHE A 37 -6.74 -5.62 4.90
N ASP A 38 -6.72 -4.32 4.62
CA ASP A 38 -5.68 -3.43 5.12
C ASP A 38 -6.06 -2.89 6.50
N LEU A 39 -5.36 -3.36 7.53
CA LEU A 39 -5.50 -2.83 8.88
C LEU A 39 -4.84 -1.44 8.96
N LYS A 40 -5.58 -0.48 9.50
CA LYS A 40 -5.08 0.90 9.72
C LYS A 40 -4.58 1.15 11.13
N GLU A 41 -4.96 0.31 12.07
CA GLU A 41 -4.65 0.46 13.50
C GLU A 41 -3.72 -0.65 13.97
N GLU A 42 -2.76 -0.30 14.82
CA GLU A 42 -1.87 -1.24 15.48
C GLU A 42 -2.55 -1.86 16.71
N GLY A 43 -2.03 -3.00 17.18
CA GLY A 43 -2.48 -3.65 18.41
C GLY A 43 -3.35 -4.88 18.19
N ASN A 44 -4.15 -5.22 19.19
CA ASN A 44 -4.90 -6.47 19.23
C ASN A 44 -6.15 -6.40 18.35
N HIS A 45 -6.25 -7.31 17.38
CA HIS A 45 -7.39 -7.45 16.48
C HIS A 45 -8.03 -8.82 16.60
N VAL A 46 -9.33 -8.88 16.32
CA VAL A 46 -10.10 -10.14 16.28
C VAL A 46 -10.86 -10.23 14.95
N LEU A 47 -10.49 -11.20 14.12
CA LEU A 47 -11.25 -11.55 12.93
C LEU A 47 -12.34 -12.56 13.31
N ALA A 48 -13.59 -12.13 13.18
CA ALA A 48 -14.76 -12.99 13.36
C ALA A 48 -15.27 -13.51 12.03
N VAL A 49 -15.01 -14.78 11.73
CA VAL A 49 -15.51 -15.46 10.53
C VAL A 49 -16.79 -16.20 10.89
N SER A 50 -17.90 -15.83 10.23
CA SER A 50 -19.19 -16.53 10.38
C SER A 50 -19.57 -17.15 9.04
N VAL A 51 -19.80 -18.46 9.02
CA VAL A 51 -20.25 -19.22 7.86
C VAL A 51 -21.68 -19.67 8.12
N ASN A 52 -22.59 -19.26 7.26
CA ASN A 52 -23.99 -19.68 7.29
C ASN A 52 -24.26 -20.49 6.03
N TYR A 53 -24.75 -21.72 6.16
CA TYR A 53 -25.12 -22.54 5.01
C TYR A 53 -26.35 -23.39 5.32
N THR A 54 -27.06 -23.76 4.25
CA THR A 54 -28.21 -24.66 4.33
C THR A 54 -27.81 -26.01 3.78
N GLU A 55 -27.87 -27.03 4.61
CA GLU A 55 -27.69 -28.42 4.20
C GLU A 55 -29.01 -28.96 3.64
N THR A 56 -29.06 -29.22 2.34
CA THR A 56 -30.23 -29.82 1.69
C THR A 56 -30.09 -31.34 1.70
N MET A 57 -30.95 -32.02 2.44
CA MET A 57 -31.02 -33.48 2.41
C MET A 57 -31.81 -33.93 1.19
N MET A 58 -31.26 -34.86 0.43
CA MET A 58 -31.92 -35.51 -0.71
C MET A 58 -32.42 -36.88 -0.27
N ALA A 59 -33.71 -37.16 -0.44
CA ALA A 59 -34.29 -38.48 -0.27
C ALA A 59 -34.57 -39.12 -1.62
N PRO A 60 -34.44 -40.45 -1.76
CA PRO A 60 -34.81 -41.14 -2.98
C PRO A 60 -36.32 -40.97 -3.23
N ASN A 61 -36.67 -40.45 -4.41
CA ASN A 61 -38.05 -40.39 -4.89
C ASN A 61 -38.10 -40.90 -6.34
N LYS A 62 -38.84 -41.98 -6.56
CA LYS A 62 -38.97 -42.64 -7.86
C LYS A 62 -39.72 -41.78 -8.89
N ASP A 63 -40.49 -40.79 -8.42
CA ASP A 63 -41.27 -39.90 -9.27
C ASP A 63 -40.51 -38.62 -9.66
N ALA A 64 -39.31 -38.41 -9.08
CA ALA A 64 -38.46 -37.28 -9.42
C ALA A 64 -37.57 -37.60 -10.64
N ALA A 65 -37.41 -36.66 -11.56
CA ALA A 65 -36.64 -36.84 -12.80
C ALA A 65 -35.16 -37.25 -12.59
N SER A 66 -34.59 -36.96 -11.42
CA SER A 66 -33.22 -37.33 -11.02
C SER A 66 -33.16 -38.55 -10.08
N GLY A 67 -34.30 -39.15 -9.72
CA GLY A 67 -34.40 -40.24 -8.74
C GLY A 67 -34.28 -39.81 -7.27
N PHE A 68 -34.03 -38.52 -7.01
CA PHE A 68 -33.89 -37.94 -5.68
C PHE A 68 -34.67 -36.62 -5.58
N GLN A 69 -35.33 -36.38 -4.46
CA GLN A 69 -36.04 -35.13 -4.16
C GLN A 69 -35.53 -34.54 -2.83
N ALA A 70 -35.40 -33.22 -2.76
CA ALA A 70 -35.06 -32.52 -1.53
C ALA A 70 -36.12 -32.81 -0.45
N SER A 71 -35.71 -33.45 0.65
CA SER A 71 -36.59 -33.88 1.75
C SER A 71 -36.54 -32.97 2.97
N GLY A 72 -35.61 -32.01 3.00
CA GLY A 72 -35.51 -31.01 4.05
C GLY A 72 -34.25 -30.14 3.91
N GLY A 73 -34.28 -28.96 4.53
CA GLY A 73 -33.14 -28.03 4.59
C GLY A 73 -32.81 -27.70 6.05
N ARG A 74 -31.57 -27.93 6.47
CA ARG A 74 -31.09 -27.55 7.81
C ARG A 74 -30.13 -26.38 7.70
N ALA A 75 -30.52 -25.22 8.20
CA ALA A 75 -29.62 -24.09 8.34
C ALA A 75 -28.60 -24.36 9.46
N ARG A 76 -27.32 -24.13 9.17
CA ARG A 76 -26.23 -24.24 10.12
C ARG A 76 -25.41 -22.96 10.09
N THR A 77 -24.97 -22.53 11.27
CA THR A 77 -24.09 -21.39 11.47
C THR A 77 -22.86 -21.83 12.23
N PHE A 78 -21.69 -21.52 11.70
CA PHE A 78 -20.41 -21.71 12.36
C PHE A 78 -19.72 -20.36 12.51
N ARG A 79 -19.21 -20.05 13.71
CA ARG A 79 -18.44 -18.84 13.96
C ARG A 79 -17.09 -19.19 14.57
N LYS A 80 -16.02 -18.68 13.97
CA LYS A 80 -14.66 -18.80 14.50
C LYS A 80 -14.03 -17.42 14.67
N LEU A 81 -13.39 -17.23 15.81
CA LEU A 81 -12.65 -16.02 16.14
C LEU A 81 -11.15 -16.30 16.00
N TYR A 82 -10.46 -15.41 15.31
CA TYR A 82 -9.00 -15.41 15.21
C TYR A 82 -8.48 -14.14 15.84
N GLN A 83 -7.73 -14.27 16.93
CA GLN A 83 -7.09 -13.14 17.58
C GLN A 83 -5.64 -13.05 17.10
N PHE A 84 -5.21 -11.84 16.74
CA PHE A 84 -3.85 -11.57 16.30
C PHE A 84 -3.46 -10.13 16.66
N VAL A 85 -2.17 -9.82 16.58
CA VAL A 85 -1.63 -8.49 16.88
C VAL A 85 -1.11 -7.89 15.58
N ALA A 86 -1.59 -6.70 15.23
CA ALA A 86 -1.00 -5.90 14.16
C ALA A 86 0.18 -5.10 14.73
N GLN A 87 1.38 -5.41 14.23
CA GLN A 87 2.61 -4.70 14.60
C GLN A 87 3.15 -3.92 13.39
N PRO A 88 3.82 -2.79 13.61
CA PRO A 88 4.51 -2.09 12.54
C PRO A 88 5.61 -2.98 11.95
N CYS A 89 5.75 -2.99 10.63
CA CYS A 89 6.80 -3.74 9.95
C CYS A 89 8.01 -2.86 9.59
N LEU A 90 7.77 -1.61 9.21
CA LEU A 90 8.81 -0.66 8.80
C LEU A 90 8.71 0.62 9.60
N SER A 91 9.85 1.05 10.13
CA SER A 91 10.04 2.38 10.70
C SER A 91 10.76 3.25 9.67
N VAL A 92 10.25 4.47 9.45
CA VAL A 92 10.77 5.39 8.43
C VAL A 92 11.18 6.69 9.07
N ARG A 93 12.45 7.06 8.92
CA ARG A 93 12.99 8.36 9.32
C ARG A 93 13.44 9.11 8.09
N THR A 94 12.96 10.31 7.89
CA THR A 94 13.28 11.11 6.70
C THR A 94 14.02 12.38 7.07
N LYS A 95 14.85 12.85 6.13
CA LYS A 95 15.59 14.09 6.24
C LYS A 95 15.64 14.76 4.87
N ALA A 96 15.14 15.98 4.80
CA ALA A 96 15.28 16.84 3.63
C ALA A 96 16.43 17.82 3.83
N THR A 97 17.34 17.87 2.86
CA THR A 97 18.47 18.80 2.81
C THR A 97 18.33 19.67 1.57
N GLU A 98 18.39 20.98 1.75
CA GLU A 98 18.37 21.92 0.62
C GLU A 98 19.71 21.89 -0.12
N LEU A 99 19.64 21.77 -1.45
CA LEU A 99 20.79 21.83 -2.34
C LEU A 99 20.88 23.20 -2.99
N ALA A 100 22.04 23.52 -3.57
CA ALA A 100 22.21 24.76 -4.32
C ALA A 100 21.12 24.89 -5.40
N PRO A 101 20.37 26.00 -5.47
CA PRO A 101 19.34 26.20 -6.49
C PRO A 101 19.91 26.08 -7.91
N ARG A 102 19.09 25.64 -8.86
CA ARG A 102 19.43 25.63 -10.28
C ARG A 102 18.98 26.95 -10.90
N GLU A 103 19.92 27.75 -11.39
CA GLU A 103 19.59 28.98 -12.12
C GLU A 103 19.27 28.65 -13.59
N ILE A 104 18.15 29.16 -14.09
CA ILE A 104 17.75 29.05 -15.49
C ILE A 104 17.45 30.44 -16.04
N GLU A 105 17.77 30.65 -17.32
CA GLU A 105 17.40 31.86 -18.04
C GLU A 105 15.88 31.95 -18.19
N ASP A 106 15.30 32.99 -17.61
CA ASP A 106 13.87 33.24 -17.70
C ASP A 106 13.61 34.30 -18.76
N ARG A 107 13.22 33.82 -19.95
CA ARG A 107 12.88 34.68 -21.08
C ARG A 107 11.67 35.58 -20.81
N SER A 108 10.85 35.26 -19.81
CA SER A 108 9.70 36.07 -19.41
C SER A 108 10.06 37.24 -18.50
N ALA A 109 11.22 37.17 -17.82
CA ALA A 109 11.72 38.22 -16.92
C ALA A 109 12.71 39.20 -17.60
N GLY A 110 12.79 39.19 -18.93
CA GLY A 110 13.62 40.09 -19.73
C GLY A 110 15.01 39.54 -20.09
N PRO A 111 15.88 40.34 -20.75
CA PRO A 111 17.15 39.88 -21.35
C PRO A 111 18.21 39.39 -20.34
N PHE A 112 17.99 39.60 -19.04
CA PHE A 112 18.84 39.11 -17.95
C PHE A 112 18.04 38.37 -16.87
N GLY A 113 16.80 37.97 -17.18
CA GLY A 113 15.95 37.24 -16.25
C GLY A 113 16.59 35.92 -15.86
N LYS A 114 16.81 35.70 -14.57
CA LYS A 114 17.25 34.41 -14.03
C LYS A 114 16.24 33.93 -13.00
N THR A 115 15.70 32.75 -13.22
CA THR A 115 14.81 32.08 -12.27
C THR A 115 15.58 30.99 -11.54
N ARG A 116 15.47 31.00 -10.20
CA ARG A 116 16.12 30.04 -9.31
C ARG A 116 15.15 28.92 -8.98
N LEU A 117 15.41 27.73 -9.50
CA LEU A 117 14.65 26.53 -9.19
C LEU A 117 15.21 25.83 -7.95
N LEU A 118 14.33 25.53 -7.01
CA LEU A 118 14.70 24.88 -5.77
C LEU A 118 15.06 23.40 -5.98
N ARG A 119 16.03 22.92 -5.20
CA ARG A 119 16.48 21.53 -5.23
C ARG A 119 16.69 21.01 -3.82
N PHE A 120 16.32 19.76 -3.60
CA PHE A 120 16.43 19.09 -2.31
C PHE A 120 16.95 17.66 -2.48
N ALA A 121 17.81 17.23 -1.57
CA ALA A 121 18.10 15.82 -1.34
C ALA A 121 17.20 15.31 -0.22
N LEU A 122 16.35 14.34 -0.53
CA LEU A 122 15.52 13.65 0.44
C LEU A 122 16.13 12.28 0.74
N GLU A 123 16.61 12.11 1.97
CA GLU A 123 17.11 10.84 2.49
C GLU A 123 16.01 10.19 3.35
N ALA A 124 15.84 8.88 3.20
CA ALA A 124 14.98 8.08 4.06
C ALA A 124 15.72 6.84 4.57
N GLN A 125 15.67 6.65 5.88
CA GLN A 125 16.18 5.48 6.57
C GLN A 125 14.99 4.56 6.85
N LEU A 126 15.04 3.35 6.29
CA LEU A 126 14.05 2.31 6.49
C LEU A 126 14.63 1.26 7.42
N GLU A 127 13.99 1.02 8.55
CA GLU A 127 14.35 -0.02 9.52
C GLU A 127 13.26 -1.09 9.55
N ASN A 128 13.66 -2.36 9.43
CA ASN A 128 12.76 -3.47 9.68
C ASN A 128 12.56 -3.62 11.20
N VAL A 129 11.39 -3.20 11.68
CA VAL A 129 11.00 -3.31 13.10
C VAL A 129 10.10 -4.51 13.36
N GLY A 130 9.74 -5.27 12.32
CA GLY A 130 9.01 -6.51 12.43
C GLY A 130 9.89 -7.70 12.82
N ASP A 131 9.24 -8.82 13.14
CA ASP A 131 9.92 -10.03 13.61
C ASP A 131 10.43 -10.94 12.48
N GLY A 132 10.01 -10.67 11.24
CA GLY A 132 10.32 -11.50 10.07
C GLY A 132 11.24 -10.79 9.06
N MET A 133 11.87 -11.59 8.20
CA MET A 133 12.58 -11.07 7.03
C MET A 133 11.59 -10.51 6.01
N ILE A 134 11.97 -9.41 5.36
CA ILE A 134 11.20 -8.79 4.29
C ILE A 134 12.07 -8.49 3.07
N VAL A 135 11.45 -8.51 1.89
CA VAL A 135 12.07 -8.05 0.64
C VAL A 135 11.40 -6.75 0.24
N LEU A 136 12.17 -5.67 0.12
CA LEU A 136 11.63 -4.36 -0.25
C LEU A 136 11.25 -4.30 -1.72
N GLY A 137 10.08 -3.73 -2.01
CA GLY A 137 9.73 -3.26 -3.35
C GLY A 137 10.42 -1.93 -3.68
N VAL A 138 10.27 -1.47 -4.91
CA VAL A 138 10.82 -0.19 -5.36
C VAL A 138 10.14 0.95 -4.59
N PRO A 139 10.87 1.74 -3.80
CA PRO A 139 10.31 2.89 -3.12
C PRO A 139 10.08 4.03 -4.11
N THR A 140 8.90 4.64 -4.03
CA THR A 140 8.49 5.73 -4.93
C THR A 140 8.17 6.97 -4.11
N LEU A 141 8.72 8.13 -4.51
CA LEU A 141 8.36 9.41 -3.93
C LEU A 141 7.26 10.06 -4.78
N ASN A 142 6.06 10.15 -4.23
CA ASN A 142 4.94 10.88 -4.84
C ASN A 142 5.14 12.37 -4.59
N SER A 143 5.85 13.03 -5.50
CA SER A 143 6.16 14.46 -5.39
C SER A 143 4.92 15.32 -5.59
N LYS A 144 4.83 16.42 -4.85
CA LYS A 144 3.78 17.42 -5.06
C LYS A 144 4.23 18.46 -6.08
N PRO A 145 3.36 18.90 -7.01
CA PRO A 145 3.65 20.06 -7.85
C PRO A 145 4.07 21.26 -6.98
N PRO A 146 5.13 22.00 -7.37
CA PRO A 146 5.84 21.98 -8.64
C PRO A 146 7.07 21.04 -8.69
N PHE A 147 7.19 20.13 -7.72
CA PHE A 147 8.37 19.27 -7.59
C PHE A 147 8.26 17.96 -8.37
N LYS A 148 9.41 17.52 -8.87
CA LYS A 148 9.64 16.21 -9.46
C LYS A 148 10.74 15.48 -8.73
N SER A 149 10.52 14.21 -8.47
CA SER A 149 11.50 13.32 -7.85
C SER A 149 12.19 12.42 -8.84
N THR A 150 13.49 12.26 -8.66
CA THR A 150 14.32 11.25 -9.31
C THR A 150 14.89 10.34 -8.22
N SER A 151 14.67 9.02 -8.36
CA SER A 151 15.27 8.02 -7.46
C SER A 151 16.78 7.95 -7.67
N LEU A 152 17.54 7.96 -6.56
CA LEU A 152 18.99 7.77 -6.56
C LEU A 152 19.39 6.32 -6.21
N ASN A 153 18.43 5.42 -6.08
CA ASN A 153 18.60 4.03 -5.60
C ASN A 153 18.85 3.05 -6.76
N TRP A 154 19.68 3.45 -7.73
CA TRP A 154 19.94 2.72 -8.98
C TRP A 154 20.74 1.43 -8.78
N ASP A 155 21.38 1.30 -7.63
CA ASP A 155 22.12 0.14 -7.14
C ASP A 155 21.20 -0.98 -6.65
N PHE A 156 20.05 -0.65 -6.07
CA PHE A 156 19.11 -1.62 -5.49
C PHE A 156 18.01 -2.09 -6.44
N PHE A 157 17.60 -1.24 -7.37
CA PHE A 157 16.40 -1.47 -8.18
C PHE A 157 16.68 -1.33 -9.67
N GLU A 158 16.12 -2.24 -10.46
CA GLU A 158 16.24 -2.23 -11.90
C GLU A 158 15.41 -1.08 -12.51
N LYS A 159 15.98 -0.37 -13.51
CA LYS A 159 15.21 0.41 -14.47
C LYS A 159 14.97 -0.48 -15.70
N ASP A 160 13.73 -0.55 -16.16
CA ASP A 160 13.24 -1.35 -17.30
C ASP A 160 14.34 -1.76 -18.31
N GLY A 161 14.64 -3.08 -18.37
CA GLY A 161 15.37 -3.71 -19.48
C GLY A 161 16.86 -4.01 -19.23
N GLY A 162 17.34 -4.00 -17.99
CA GLY A 162 18.73 -4.31 -17.62
C GLY A 162 18.87 -5.64 -16.86
N GLU A 163 20.08 -6.04 -16.49
CA GLU A 163 20.28 -7.24 -15.65
C GLU A 163 19.49 -7.14 -14.32
N LYS A 164 18.83 -8.24 -13.93
CA LYS A 164 18.02 -8.34 -12.70
C LYS A 164 18.83 -7.93 -11.47
N LYS A 165 18.58 -6.72 -10.97
CA LYS A 165 19.08 -6.32 -9.65
C LYS A 165 18.17 -6.88 -8.56
N ILE A 166 18.79 -7.51 -7.55
CA ILE A 166 18.07 -8.17 -6.46
C ILE A 166 17.59 -7.10 -5.49
N ALA A 167 16.28 -7.03 -5.31
CA ALA A 167 15.65 -6.18 -4.30
C ALA A 167 16.25 -6.44 -2.90
N PRO A 168 16.55 -5.39 -2.11
CA PRO A 168 17.19 -5.56 -0.83
C PRO A 168 16.30 -6.35 0.14
N THR A 169 16.91 -7.36 0.76
CA THR A 169 16.28 -8.18 1.80
C THR A 169 16.75 -7.68 3.16
N LEU A 170 15.81 -7.40 4.06
CA LEU A 170 16.07 -6.89 5.40
C LEU A 170 15.69 -7.94 6.43
N ALA A 171 16.65 -8.38 7.24
CA ALA A 171 16.38 -9.12 8.46
C ALA A 171 15.79 -8.18 9.54
N PRO A 172 15.20 -8.72 10.62
CA PRO A 172 14.78 -7.89 11.75
C PRO A 172 15.93 -7.00 12.23
N ARG A 173 15.65 -5.72 12.45
CA ARG A 173 16.60 -4.65 12.84
C ARG A 173 17.58 -4.20 11.77
N ASP A 174 17.55 -4.79 10.57
CA ASP A 174 18.33 -4.26 9.46
C ASP A 174 17.80 -2.89 9.03
N VAL A 175 18.74 -2.07 8.60
CA VAL A 175 18.51 -0.70 8.16
C VAL A 175 19.02 -0.56 6.72
N VAL A 176 18.21 0.05 5.87
CA VAL A 176 18.64 0.52 4.55
C VAL A 176 18.38 2.01 4.42
N GLN A 177 19.29 2.70 3.74
CA GLN A 177 19.16 4.11 3.42
C GLN A 177 18.86 4.26 1.93
N ILE A 178 17.84 5.05 1.63
CA ILE A 178 17.45 5.39 0.27
C ILE A 178 17.45 6.91 0.11
N ALA A 179 17.63 7.37 -1.13
CA ALA A 179 17.66 8.80 -1.43
C ALA A 179 16.90 9.14 -2.72
N PHE A 180 16.35 10.35 -2.74
CA PHE A 180 15.69 10.96 -3.88
C PHE A 180 16.21 12.37 -4.09
N LEU A 181 16.44 12.72 -5.35
CA LEU A 181 16.66 14.10 -5.76
C LEU A 181 15.29 14.71 -6.10
N VAL A 182 14.93 15.80 -5.43
CA VAL A 182 13.67 16.51 -5.65
C VAL A 182 13.99 17.88 -6.24
N GLU A 183 13.52 18.15 -7.44
CA GLU A 183 13.78 19.39 -8.16
C GLU A 183 12.46 20.05 -8.54
N GLN A 184 12.41 21.36 -8.43
CA GLN A 184 11.32 22.14 -8.99
C GLN A 184 11.39 22.09 -10.52
N GLU A 185 10.27 21.78 -11.18
CA GLU A 185 10.21 21.76 -12.64
C GLU A 185 10.17 23.17 -13.23
N GLU A 186 10.82 23.32 -14.38
CA GLU A 186 10.83 24.56 -15.15
C GLU A 186 9.47 24.77 -15.83
N GLY A 187 8.91 25.98 -15.72
CA GLY A 187 7.63 26.31 -16.36
C GLY A 187 6.38 25.74 -15.66
N GLN A 188 6.53 24.96 -14.59
CA GLN A 188 5.40 24.42 -13.83
C GLN A 188 4.84 25.48 -12.88
N GLN A 189 3.68 26.04 -13.21
CA GLN A 189 2.99 27.04 -12.39
C GLN A 189 2.08 26.42 -11.32
N GLU A 190 1.65 25.17 -11.52
CA GLU A 190 0.82 24.45 -10.56
C GLU A 190 1.56 24.24 -9.24
N GLY A 191 0.97 24.68 -8.12
CA GLY A 191 1.55 24.56 -6.79
C GLY A 191 2.70 25.54 -6.49
N LEU A 192 3.15 26.33 -7.47
CA LEU A 192 4.26 27.28 -7.32
C LEU A 192 3.93 28.40 -6.32
N GLU A 193 2.77 29.04 -6.45
CA GLU A 193 2.33 30.11 -5.55
C GLU A 193 2.14 29.61 -4.11
N ALA A 194 1.56 28.42 -3.95
CA ALA A 194 1.39 27.79 -2.63
C ALA A 194 2.75 27.50 -2.00
N THR A 195 3.67 26.92 -2.78
CA THR A 195 5.04 26.64 -2.32
C THR A 195 5.77 27.92 -1.91
N GLN A 196 5.65 29.01 -2.68
CA GLN A 196 6.26 30.30 -2.33
C GLN A 196 5.64 30.91 -1.06
N LYS A 197 4.31 30.80 -0.89
CA LYS A 197 3.61 31.22 0.33
C LYS A 197 4.05 30.41 1.55
N ASP A 198 4.16 29.10 1.43
CA ASP A 198 4.58 28.21 2.52
C ASP A 198 6.04 28.47 2.92
N ILE A 199 6.93 28.66 1.95
CA ILE A 199 8.33 29.01 2.21
C ILE A 199 8.44 30.39 2.85
N SER A 200 7.67 31.39 2.41
CA SER A 200 7.75 32.75 2.98
C SER A 200 7.12 32.87 4.37
N ARG A 201 6.02 32.14 4.63
CA ARG A 201 5.31 32.19 5.91
C ARG A 201 5.93 31.27 6.96
N ASP A 202 6.10 30.00 6.61
CA ASP A 202 6.46 28.95 7.55
C ASP A 202 7.93 28.54 7.43
N GLY A 203 8.64 28.97 6.39
CA GLY A 203 10.02 28.60 6.13
C GLY A 203 10.18 27.15 5.69
N ARG A 204 9.09 26.45 5.41
CA ARG A 204 9.04 25.02 5.05
C ARG A 204 8.06 24.80 3.90
N THR A 205 8.27 23.75 3.11
CA THR A 205 7.34 23.31 2.08
C THR A 205 7.21 21.79 2.06
N ALA A 206 6.08 21.29 1.56
CA ALA A 206 5.82 19.86 1.39
C ALA A 206 6.41 19.38 0.06
N LEU A 207 7.33 18.40 0.12
CA LEU A 207 7.96 17.82 -1.07
C LEU A 207 7.11 16.70 -1.68
N GLY A 208 6.40 15.93 -0.87
CA GLY A 208 5.67 14.76 -1.33
C GLY A 208 5.37 13.74 -0.24
N GLN A 209 4.99 12.53 -0.66
CA GLN A 209 4.78 11.37 0.22
C GLN A 209 5.62 10.19 -0.26
N LEU A 210 6.32 9.52 0.64
CA LEU A 210 7.10 8.33 0.33
C LEU A 210 6.20 7.10 0.41
N SER A 211 6.22 6.31 -0.65
CA SER A 211 5.40 5.12 -0.85
C SER A 211 6.33 3.90 -0.93
N ILE A 212 6.21 2.98 0.02
CA ILE A 212 7.08 1.81 0.17
C ILE A 212 6.22 0.56 0.17
N GLN A 213 6.66 -0.44 -0.60
CA GLN A 213 6.06 -1.76 -0.64
C GLN A 213 7.08 -2.79 -0.17
N TRP A 214 6.64 -3.91 0.35
CA TRP A 214 7.50 -5.05 0.66
C TRP A 214 6.75 -6.37 0.57
N ARG A 215 7.50 -7.46 0.62
CA ARG A 215 6.97 -8.81 0.76
C ARG A 215 7.56 -9.52 1.96
N SER A 216 6.73 -10.18 2.76
CA SER A 216 7.19 -11.03 3.86
C SER A 216 7.79 -12.34 3.33
N ALA A 217 8.47 -13.09 4.20
CA ALA A 217 9.02 -14.42 3.87
C ALA A 217 7.97 -15.40 3.31
N MET A 218 6.70 -15.24 3.68
CA MET A 218 5.58 -16.07 3.20
C MET A 218 4.88 -15.50 1.95
N GLY A 219 5.42 -14.42 1.37
CA GLY A 219 4.93 -13.81 0.13
C GLY A 219 3.82 -12.78 0.30
N GLU A 220 3.40 -12.49 1.54
CA GLU A 220 2.38 -11.48 1.86
C GLU A 220 2.90 -10.10 1.47
N LYS A 221 2.04 -9.26 0.89
CA LYS A 221 2.40 -7.90 0.50
C LYS A 221 2.11 -6.94 1.65
N GLY A 222 3.07 -6.08 1.96
CA GLY A 222 2.88 -4.95 2.86
C GLY A 222 3.08 -3.61 2.14
N TYR A 223 2.47 -2.57 2.69
CA TYR A 223 2.53 -1.22 2.16
C TYR A 223 2.61 -0.17 3.27
N LEU A 224 3.38 0.89 3.03
CA LEU A 224 3.48 2.05 3.89
C LEU A 224 3.52 3.32 3.03
N MET A 225 2.63 4.26 3.32
CA MET A 225 2.69 5.63 2.81
C MET A 225 2.99 6.59 3.96
N THR A 226 4.01 7.43 3.80
CA THR A 226 4.27 8.48 4.79
C THR A 226 3.29 9.63 4.65
N GLY A 227 3.17 10.44 5.70
CA GLY A 227 2.58 11.78 5.59
C GLY A 227 3.40 12.71 4.68
N ASN A 228 2.97 13.96 4.56
CA ASN A 228 3.69 14.98 3.79
C ASN A 228 5.11 15.17 4.36
N LEU A 229 6.11 14.94 3.52
CA LEU A 229 7.50 15.14 3.86
C LEU A 229 7.86 16.62 3.69
N MET A 230 8.21 17.26 4.79
CA MET A 230 8.44 18.70 4.85
C MET A 230 9.93 19.03 4.79
N THR A 231 10.28 20.16 4.19
CA THR A 231 11.63 20.73 4.29
C THR A 231 11.91 21.25 5.70
N LYS A 232 13.19 21.40 6.04
CA LYS A 232 13.59 22.08 7.29
C LYS A 232 13.19 23.55 7.24
N ARG A 233 12.91 24.14 8.42
CA ARG A 233 12.64 25.56 8.53
C ARG A 233 13.89 26.33 8.14
N ARG A 234 13.80 27.24 7.18
CA ARG A 234 14.84 28.26 6.97
C ARG A 234 14.84 29.18 8.20
N ALA A 235 16.00 29.30 8.84
CA ALA A 235 16.22 30.20 9.97
C ALA A 235 16.45 31.63 9.48
#